data_AF-A0A534NG85-F1
#
_entry.id   AF-A0A534NG85-F1
#
_cell.length_a   1.000
_cell.length_b   1.000
_cell.length_c   1.000
_cell.angle_alpha   90.00
_cell.angle_beta   90.00
_cell.angle_gamma   90.00
#
_symmetry.space_group_name_H-M   'P 1'
#
loop_
_entity.id
_entity.type
_entity.pdbx_description
1 polymer ?
#
loop_
_entity_poly.entity_id
_entity_poly.type
_entity_poly.pdbx_seq_one_letter_code
_entity_poly.pdbx_strand_id
1 'polypeptide(L)'
;MRLFALLLLAGLPAVALDPRFVWETLDTPHFEVHYHQGTYRYAQRVARAAELSYLRLVPLLDHVPDGRTHIVVQDDTDFANGSASPILYNLIHAYAPPPDSRSTLADFDDNVYELISHEYTHILHLDTVLGLPQAVNDVFGKLWITNGGQPIWFIEGMATFAESEVSAAGRVRASEEDMVLRAEVLEGKLPRIDTLSNHPLEWPRGFGQYTVGSRFLSFIGNEYGLGALRDLSH
;
A
#
# COMPACT_ATOMS: atom_id res chain seq x y z
N MET A 1 24.75 48.50 5.83
CA MET A 1 23.27 48.43 5.67
C MET A 1 22.94 47.01 5.26
N ARG A 2 22.15 46.29 6.07
CA ARG A 2 21.97 44.83 6.02
C ARG A 2 21.15 44.42 4.79
N LEU A 3 21.65 43.48 3.98
CA LEU A 3 20.86 42.80 2.96
C LEU A 3 19.86 41.86 3.65
N PHE A 4 18.57 42.16 3.54
CA PHE A 4 17.50 41.22 3.84
C PHE A 4 17.33 40.31 2.62
N ALA A 5 17.70 39.04 2.76
CA ALA A 5 17.29 38.01 1.80
C ALA A 5 15.82 37.67 2.07
N LEU A 6 14.93 38.07 1.16
CA LEU A 6 13.54 37.64 1.18
C LEU A 6 13.51 36.19 0.68
N LEU A 7 13.36 35.22 1.58
CA LEU A 7 12.95 33.86 1.21
C LEU A 7 11.49 33.93 0.78
N LEU A 8 11.26 33.94 -0.53
CA LEU A 8 9.96 33.65 -1.11
C LEU A 8 9.65 32.18 -0.82
N LEU A 9 8.88 31.94 0.25
CA LEU A 9 8.12 30.70 0.42
C LEU A 9 7.09 30.67 -0.70
N ALA A 10 7.45 30.09 -1.85
CA ALA A 10 6.46 29.66 -2.81
C ALA A 10 5.59 28.62 -2.09
N GLY A 11 4.33 28.97 -1.81
CA GLY A 11 3.37 28.00 -1.30
C GLY A 11 3.25 26.88 -2.33
N LEU A 12 3.63 25.67 -1.95
CA LEU A 12 3.27 24.49 -2.74
C LEU A 12 1.75 24.49 -2.89
N PRO A 13 1.21 24.20 -4.09
CA PRO A 13 -0.23 24.00 -4.22
C PRO A 13 -0.63 22.92 -3.21
N ALA A 14 -1.53 23.25 -2.30
CA ALA A 14 -2.08 22.26 -1.40
C ALA A 14 -2.82 21.24 -2.27
N VAL A 15 -2.39 19.98 -2.23
CA VAL A 15 -3.17 18.85 -2.73
C VAL A 15 -4.30 18.65 -1.73
N ALA A 16 -5.27 19.56 -1.77
CA ALA A 16 -6.38 19.60 -0.85
C ALA A 16 -7.63 19.08 -1.57
N LEU A 17 -8.34 18.19 -0.87
CA LEU A 17 -9.68 17.76 -1.25
C LEU A 17 -10.64 18.95 -1.30
N ASP A 18 -11.78 18.76 -1.96
CA ASP A 18 -12.78 19.82 -2.14
C ASP A 18 -13.12 20.50 -0.81
N PRO A 19 -12.91 21.82 -0.66
CA PRO A 19 -13.13 22.54 0.59
C PRO A 19 -14.61 22.58 1.01
N ARG A 20 -15.53 22.15 0.15
CA ARG A 20 -16.97 22.01 0.44
C ARG A 20 -17.30 20.69 1.15
N PHE A 21 -16.34 19.77 1.25
CA PHE A 21 -16.52 18.55 2.02
C PHE A 21 -16.61 18.85 3.52
N VAL A 22 -17.68 18.35 4.12
CA VAL A 22 -17.94 18.30 5.55
C VAL A 22 -17.48 16.93 6.01
N TRP A 23 -16.36 16.92 6.72
CA TRP A 23 -15.69 15.71 7.16
C TRP A 23 -16.22 15.22 8.50
N GLU A 24 -16.43 13.92 8.59
CA GLU A 24 -16.76 13.17 9.80
C GLU A 24 -15.77 12.01 9.95
N THR A 25 -15.66 11.48 11.18
CA THR A 25 -14.78 10.35 11.50
C THR A 25 -15.59 9.21 12.09
N LEU A 26 -15.34 8.00 11.59
CA LEU A 26 -15.80 6.75 12.18
C LEU A 26 -14.62 6.10 12.90
N ASP A 27 -14.69 6.08 14.23
CA ASP A 27 -13.70 5.44 15.08
C ASP A 27 -13.92 3.92 15.17
N THR A 28 -12.83 3.18 15.10
CA THR A 28 -12.74 1.74 15.38
C THR A 28 -11.60 1.49 16.39
N PRO A 29 -11.45 0.27 16.92
CA PRO A 29 -10.33 -0.03 17.82
C PRO A 29 -8.95 0.33 17.25
N HIS A 30 -8.70 0.07 15.96
CA HIS A 30 -7.36 0.23 15.36
C HIS A 30 -7.29 1.31 14.27
N PHE A 31 -8.44 1.87 13.84
CA PHE A 31 -8.48 2.83 12.74
C PHE A 31 -9.39 4.03 13.02
N GLU A 32 -9.06 5.15 12.39
CA GLU A 32 -9.92 6.34 12.27
C GLU A 32 -10.27 6.53 10.79
N VAL A 33 -11.54 6.29 10.42
CA VAL A 33 -11.99 6.41 9.03
C VAL A 33 -12.63 7.77 8.82
N HIS A 34 -11.94 8.65 8.11
CA HIS A 34 -12.39 9.98 7.74
C HIS A 34 -13.15 9.93 6.41
N TYR A 35 -14.35 10.49 6.40
CA TYR A 35 -15.24 10.47 5.25
C TYR A 35 -16.02 11.77 5.17
N HIS A 36 -16.45 12.14 3.96
CA HIS A 36 -17.28 13.34 3.76
C HIS A 36 -18.74 12.97 3.49
N GLN A 37 -19.62 13.97 3.43
CA GLN A 37 -21.05 13.79 3.25
C GLN A 37 -21.40 12.84 2.09
N GLY A 38 -22.35 11.93 2.31
CA GLY A 38 -22.82 10.99 1.29
C GLY A 38 -22.01 9.70 1.16
N THR A 39 -20.81 9.62 1.75
CA THR A 39 -19.93 8.43 1.67
C THR A 39 -19.99 7.52 2.90
N TYR A 40 -20.84 7.81 3.89
CA TYR A 40 -20.94 7.05 5.16
C TYR A 40 -21.04 5.53 4.99
N ARG A 41 -21.87 5.05 4.05
CA ARG A 41 -22.03 3.60 3.81
C ARG A 41 -20.74 2.96 3.30
N TYR A 42 -19.97 3.68 2.47
CA TYR A 42 -18.67 3.21 2.01
C TYR A 42 -17.66 3.24 3.16
N ALA A 43 -17.65 4.30 3.96
CA ALA A 43 -16.82 4.39 5.17
C ALA A 43 -17.06 3.22 6.15
N GLN A 44 -18.31 2.77 6.31
CA GLN A 44 -18.63 1.58 7.12
C GLN A 44 -18.04 0.29 6.52
N ARG A 45 -18.06 0.14 5.19
CA ARG A 45 -17.41 -1.01 4.51
C ARG A 45 -15.90 -0.97 4.71
N VAL A 46 -15.28 0.20 4.53
CA VAL A 46 -13.85 0.44 4.76
C VAL A 46 -13.46 0.13 6.20
N ALA A 47 -14.21 0.62 7.18
CA ALA A 47 -13.96 0.35 8.60
C ALA A 47 -13.99 -1.15 8.92
N ARG A 48 -14.98 -1.88 8.37
CA ARG A 48 -15.05 -3.34 8.52
C ARG A 48 -13.88 -4.05 7.84
N ALA A 49 -13.53 -3.63 6.62
CA ALA A 49 -12.40 -4.19 5.90
C ALA A 49 -11.09 -3.97 6.65
N ALA A 50 -10.87 -2.77 7.19
CA ALA A 50 -9.67 -2.40 7.95
C ALA A 50 -9.49 -3.27 9.19
N GLU A 51 -10.54 -3.44 10.00
CA GLU A 51 -10.48 -4.31 11.19
C GLU A 51 -10.26 -5.79 10.83
N LEU A 52 -10.84 -6.26 9.72
CA LEU A 52 -10.55 -7.62 9.23
C LEU A 52 -9.10 -7.77 8.75
N SER A 53 -8.58 -6.77 8.06
CA SER A 53 -7.18 -6.71 7.60
C SER A 53 -6.22 -6.71 8.78
N TYR A 54 -6.52 -5.94 9.84
CA TYR A 54 -5.75 -5.95 11.09
C TYR A 54 -5.61 -7.36 11.66
N LEU A 55 -6.73 -8.07 11.83
CA LEU A 55 -6.74 -9.42 12.42
C LEU A 55 -5.92 -10.45 11.65
N ARG A 56 -5.71 -10.24 10.33
CA ARG A 56 -4.98 -11.18 9.47
C ARG A 56 -3.54 -10.77 9.22
N LEU A 57 -3.30 -9.48 9.01
CA LEU A 57 -2.00 -8.98 8.55
C LEU A 57 -1.03 -8.68 9.69
N VAL A 58 -1.52 -8.27 10.86
CA VAL A 58 -0.64 -8.03 12.03
C VAL A 58 0.13 -9.31 12.42
N PRO A 59 -0.50 -10.50 12.55
CA PRO A 59 0.24 -11.72 12.81
C PRO A 59 1.18 -12.15 11.67
N LEU A 60 0.85 -11.78 10.43
CA LEU A 60 1.64 -12.15 9.25
C LEU A 60 2.95 -11.34 9.17
N LEU A 61 2.88 -10.03 9.46
CA LEU A 61 4.00 -9.10 9.34
C LEU A 61 4.68 -8.80 10.68
N ASP A 62 4.09 -9.25 11.79
CA ASP A 62 4.63 -9.12 13.15
C ASP A 62 4.95 -7.68 13.55
N HIS A 63 4.09 -6.76 13.10
CA HIS A 63 4.18 -5.34 13.42
C HIS A 63 2.82 -4.82 13.86
N VAL A 64 2.81 -3.99 14.90
CA VAL A 64 1.62 -3.28 15.37
C VAL A 64 1.93 -1.79 15.32
N PRO A 65 1.16 -1.00 14.56
CA PRO A 65 1.26 0.45 14.57
C PRO A 65 1.16 1.07 15.96
N ASP A 66 2.03 2.05 16.23
CA ASP A 66 1.95 2.91 17.41
C ASP A 66 0.78 3.90 17.27
N GLY A 67 -0.44 3.42 17.57
CA GLY A 67 -1.67 4.18 17.50
C GLY A 67 -2.59 3.75 16.36
N ARG A 68 -3.68 4.49 16.16
CA ARG A 68 -4.66 4.19 15.12
C ARG A 68 -4.16 4.61 13.75
N THR A 69 -4.41 3.77 12.75
CA THR A 69 -4.17 4.12 11.35
C THR A 69 -5.33 4.96 10.83
N HIS A 70 -5.01 6.10 10.22
CA HIS A 70 -5.98 7.00 9.61
C HIS A 70 -6.31 6.50 8.20
N ILE A 71 -7.60 6.49 7.85
CA ILE A 71 -8.07 6.15 6.50
C ILE A 71 -8.94 7.29 5.99
N VAL A 72 -8.55 7.91 4.88
CA VAL A 72 -9.33 8.94 4.20
C VAL A 72 -10.06 8.31 3.01
N VAL A 73 -11.38 8.32 3.05
CA VAL A 73 -12.23 7.91 1.93
C VAL A 73 -12.29 9.03 0.89
N GLN A 74 -11.93 8.71 -0.35
CA GLN A 74 -11.98 9.64 -1.49
C GLN A 74 -12.82 9.10 -2.62
N ASP A 75 -13.70 9.94 -3.16
CA ASP A 75 -14.56 9.66 -4.31
C ASP A 75 -14.44 10.73 -5.40
N ASP A 76 -13.41 11.57 -5.33
CA ASP A 76 -13.12 12.67 -6.26
C ASP A 76 -12.19 12.26 -7.41
N THR A 77 -12.04 10.95 -7.62
CA THR A 77 -11.24 10.31 -8.66
C THR A 77 -12.06 9.20 -9.32
N ASP A 78 -11.72 8.85 -10.56
CA ASP A 78 -12.27 7.69 -11.27
C ASP A 78 -11.30 6.49 -11.28
N PHE A 79 -10.13 6.63 -10.65
CA PHE A 79 -9.12 5.57 -10.58
C PHE A 79 -9.39 4.63 -9.40
N ALA A 80 -9.47 3.33 -9.68
CA ALA A 80 -9.48 2.30 -8.66
C ALA A 80 -8.06 2.06 -8.16
N ASN A 81 -7.70 2.70 -7.06
CA ASN A 81 -6.38 2.63 -6.44
C ASN A 81 -6.44 3.05 -4.96
N GLY A 82 -5.29 3.07 -4.32
CA GLY A 82 -5.10 3.71 -3.03
C GLY A 82 -3.70 4.29 -2.91
N SER A 83 -3.39 4.77 -1.73
CA SER A 83 -2.00 4.99 -1.33
C SER A 83 -1.88 4.90 0.19
N ALA A 84 -0.72 4.49 0.65
CA ALA A 84 -0.39 4.43 2.06
C ALA A 84 0.93 5.16 2.33
N SER A 85 1.00 5.85 3.47
CA SER A 85 2.22 6.47 3.95
C SER A 85 2.29 6.39 5.47
N PRO A 86 3.42 5.94 6.04
CA PRO A 86 3.67 6.04 7.49
C PRO A 86 4.37 7.36 7.88
N ILE A 87 4.64 8.25 6.91
CA ILE A 87 5.36 9.52 7.17
C ILE A 87 4.46 10.44 7.99
N LEU A 88 5.01 10.99 9.08
CA LEU A 88 4.33 11.74 10.15
C LEU A 88 3.36 10.88 10.97
N TYR A 89 2.44 10.18 10.32
CA TYR A 89 1.47 9.25 10.91
C TYR A 89 1.03 8.22 9.87
N ASN A 90 0.47 7.11 10.33
CA ASN A 90 0.00 6.05 9.44
C ASN A 90 -1.30 6.47 8.76
N LEU A 91 -1.22 6.74 7.45
CA LEU A 91 -2.30 7.26 6.64
C LEU A 91 -2.52 6.40 5.40
N ILE A 92 -3.77 6.02 5.18
CA ILE A 92 -4.24 5.37 3.96
C ILE A 92 -5.23 6.31 3.28
N HIS A 93 -5.05 6.53 1.98
CA HIS A 93 -6.04 7.10 1.10
C HIS A 93 -6.73 5.98 0.34
N ALA A 94 -8.02 5.78 0.60
CA ALA A 94 -8.81 4.72 -0.01
C ALA A 94 -9.74 5.31 -1.08
N TYR A 95 -9.46 5.04 -2.35
CA TYR A 95 -10.30 5.54 -3.43
C TYR A 95 -11.53 4.65 -3.60
N ALA A 96 -12.71 5.27 -3.68
CA ALA A 96 -14.01 4.62 -3.76
C ALA A 96 -14.32 3.90 -5.09
N PRO A 97 -13.81 4.34 -6.27
CA PRO A 97 -14.12 3.67 -7.52
C PRO A 97 -13.68 2.19 -7.51
N PRO A 98 -14.57 1.26 -7.92
CA PRO A 98 -14.17 -0.12 -8.11
C PRO A 98 -13.29 -0.28 -9.36
N PRO A 99 -12.44 -1.31 -9.40
CA PRO A 99 -11.61 -1.60 -10.57
C PRO A 99 -12.45 -1.95 -11.80
N ASP A 100 -11.96 -1.55 -12.99
CA ASP A 100 -12.53 -1.98 -14.27
C ASP A 100 -12.35 -3.50 -14.44
N SER A 101 -13.30 -4.16 -15.08
CA SER A 101 -13.27 -5.60 -15.39
C SER A 101 -12.03 -6.08 -16.17
N ARG A 102 -11.32 -5.18 -16.86
CA ARG A 102 -10.08 -5.45 -17.60
C ARG A 102 -8.82 -5.04 -16.85
N SER A 103 -8.95 -4.59 -15.60
CA SER A 103 -7.83 -4.23 -14.75
C SER A 103 -7.19 -5.49 -14.16
N THR A 104 -5.89 -5.45 -13.92
CA THR A 104 -5.21 -6.45 -13.09
C THR A 104 -5.76 -6.53 -11.66
N LEU A 105 -6.45 -5.47 -11.22
CA LEU A 105 -7.16 -5.40 -9.95
C LEU A 105 -8.56 -6.03 -10.01
N ALA A 106 -8.97 -6.66 -11.12
CA ALA A 106 -10.33 -7.19 -11.29
C ALA A 106 -10.58 -8.55 -10.62
N ASP A 107 -9.54 -9.21 -10.12
CA ASP A 107 -9.64 -10.51 -9.43
C ASP A 107 -9.63 -10.33 -7.90
N PHE A 108 -10.82 -10.18 -7.33
CA PHE A 108 -11.05 -9.97 -5.89
C PHE A 108 -12.34 -10.68 -5.43
N ASP A 109 -12.40 -11.02 -4.14
CA ASP A 109 -13.64 -11.45 -3.49
C ASP A 109 -14.52 -10.24 -3.10
N ASP A 110 -13.90 -9.21 -2.50
CA ASP A 110 -14.49 -7.89 -2.21
C ASP A 110 -13.44 -6.82 -2.50
N ASN A 111 -13.76 -5.87 -3.39
CA ASN A 111 -12.82 -4.86 -3.88
C ASN A 111 -12.34 -3.90 -2.78
N VAL A 112 -13.19 -3.63 -1.78
CA VAL A 112 -12.83 -2.75 -0.65
C VAL A 112 -11.90 -3.50 0.29
N TYR A 113 -12.17 -4.78 0.54
CA TYR A 113 -11.28 -5.60 1.35
C TYR A 113 -9.89 -5.75 0.72
N GLU A 114 -9.84 -6.04 -0.58
CA GLU A 114 -8.60 -6.16 -1.34
C GLU A 114 -7.76 -4.87 -1.23
N LEU A 115 -8.36 -3.72 -1.60
CA LEU A 115 -7.71 -2.41 -1.51
C LEU A 115 -7.19 -2.12 -0.10
N ILE A 116 -8.04 -2.26 0.92
CA ILE A 116 -7.64 -1.92 2.29
C ILE A 116 -6.58 -2.89 2.82
N SER A 117 -6.64 -4.17 2.46
CA SER A 117 -5.60 -5.13 2.84
C SER A 117 -4.25 -4.83 2.17
N HIS A 118 -4.27 -4.40 0.91
CA HIS A 118 -3.09 -3.96 0.18
C HIS A 118 -2.45 -2.74 0.84
N GLU A 119 -3.22 -1.66 1.00
CA GLU A 119 -2.70 -0.42 1.58
C GLU A 119 -2.31 -0.58 3.05
N TYR A 120 -3.02 -1.43 3.81
CA TYR A 120 -2.63 -1.69 5.18
C TYR A 120 -1.36 -2.54 5.28
N THR A 121 -1.08 -3.40 4.29
CA THR A 121 0.21 -4.11 4.20
C THR A 121 1.35 -3.11 4.03
N HIS A 122 1.18 -2.08 3.20
CA HIS A 122 2.16 -0.99 3.10
C HIS A 122 2.38 -0.29 4.43
N ILE A 123 1.33 0.00 5.21
CA ILE A 123 1.49 0.56 6.56
C ILE A 123 2.31 -0.37 7.44
N LEU A 124 1.93 -1.64 7.55
CA LEU A 124 2.62 -2.58 8.43
C LEU A 124 4.07 -2.79 8.03
N HIS A 125 4.32 -2.91 6.73
CA HIS A 125 5.64 -3.11 6.16
C HIS A 125 6.53 -1.87 6.33
N LEU A 126 6.07 -0.69 5.90
CA LEU A 126 6.88 0.52 5.89
C LEU A 126 7.06 1.12 7.29
N ASP A 127 6.06 0.98 8.17
CA ASP A 127 6.13 1.46 9.56
C ASP A 127 6.99 0.56 10.47
N THR A 128 7.44 -0.59 9.98
CA THR A 128 8.41 -1.42 10.69
C THR A 128 9.79 -0.76 10.62
N VAL A 129 10.12 0.01 11.66
CA VAL A 129 11.37 0.76 11.77
C VAL A 129 12.03 0.45 13.11
N LEU A 130 13.24 -0.11 13.08
CA LEU A 130 13.97 -0.57 14.26
C LEU A 130 15.31 0.16 14.43
N GLY A 131 15.82 0.21 15.67
CA GLY A 131 17.17 0.67 15.97
C GLY A 131 17.34 2.20 15.90
N LEU A 132 18.43 2.67 15.29
CA LEU A 132 18.73 4.11 15.24
C LEU A 132 17.65 4.95 14.54
N PRO A 133 17.09 4.55 13.39
CA PRO A 133 15.96 5.24 12.78
C PRO A 133 14.73 5.36 13.70
N GLN A 134 14.42 4.31 14.48
CA GLN A 134 13.34 4.34 15.46
C GLN A 134 13.60 5.40 16.53
N ALA A 135 14.80 5.42 17.11
CA ALA A 135 15.16 6.42 18.13
C ALA A 135 15.10 7.86 17.60
N VAL A 136 15.36 8.07 16.30
CA VAL A 136 15.17 9.38 15.65
C VAL A 136 13.68 9.68 15.51
N ASN A 137 12.87 8.71 15.08
CA ASN A 137 11.43 8.89 14.94
C ASN A 137 10.72 9.15 16.26
N ASP A 138 11.18 8.54 17.36
CA ASP A 138 10.62 8.76 18.71
C ASP A 138 10.78 10.21 19.19
N VAL A 139 11.83 10.91 18.73
CA VAL A 139 12.12 12.30 19.13
C VAL A 139 11.50 13.31 18.17
N PHE A 140 11.55 13.04 16.87
CA PHE A 140 11.18 14.01 15.83
C PHE A 140 9.87 13.69 15.09
N GLY A 141 9.21 12.57 15.43
CA GLY A 141 8.09 12.01 14.69
C GLY A 141 8.56 11.12 13.53
N LYS A 142 7.62 10.38 12.91
CA LYS A 142 7.88 9.40 11.85
C LYS A 142 8.42 10.05 10.57
N LEU A 143 9.73 10.31 10.51
CA LEU A 143 10.39 11.02 9.40
C LEU A 143 11.41 10.13 8.68
N TRP A 144 11.99 9.16 9.37
CA TRP A 144 12.98 8.24 8.83
C TRP A 144 12.38 6.84 8.69
N ILE A 145 11.81 6.58 7.51
CA ILE A 145 11.17 5.32 7.15
C ILE A 145 12.15 4.48 6.33
N THR A 146 12.92 3.59 6.98
CA THR A 146 13.99 2.84 6.32
C THR A 146 13.49 1.85 5.28
N ASN A 147 12.36 1.18 5.55
CA ASN A 147 11.75 0.25 4.61
C ASN A 147 11.25 0.95 3.33
N GLY A 148 11.00 2.27 3.40
CA GLY A 148 10.72 3.08 2.21
C GLY A 148 11.87 3.17 1.21
N GLY A 149 13.09 2.76 1.59
CA GLY A 149 14.25 2.65 0.70
C GLY A 149 14.40 1.28 0.03
N GLN A 150 13.52 0.31 0.31
CA GLN A 150 13.58 -1.01 -0.29
C GLN A 150 13.15 -0.96 -1.78
N PRO A 151 13.56 -1.94 -2.59
CA PRO A 151 13.15 -2.00 -3.98
C PRO A 151 11.63 -2.05 -4.16
N ILE A 152 11.10 -1.36 -5.17
CA ILE A 152 9.65 -1.25 -5.40
C ILE A 152 8.99 -2.61 -5.60
N TRP A 153 9.68 -3.56 -6.25
CA TRP A 153 9.15 -4.93 -6.39
C TRP A 153 8.94 -5.63 -5.06
N PHE A 154 9.70 -5.27 -4.02
CA PHE A 154 9.56 -5.84 -2.69
C PHE A 154 8.38 -5.17 -1.97
N ILE A 155 8.32 -3.84 -1.99
CA ILE A 155 7.23 -3.06 -1.36
C ILE A 155 5.88 -3.44 -1.97
N GLU A 156 5.73 -3.31 -3.30
CA GLU A 156 4.49 -3.65 -4.00
C GLU A 156 4.23 -5.16 -4.04
N GLY A 157 5.29 -5.95 -4.16
CA GLY A 157 5.20 -7.40 -4.14
C GLY A 157 4.69 -7.93 -2.81
N MET A 158 5.10 -7.35 -1.67
CA MET A 158 4.65 -7.75 -0.34
C MET A 158 3.16 -7.48 -0.16
N ALA A 159 2.68 -6.31 -0.57
CA ALA A 159 1.25 -5.98 -0.52
C ALA A 159 0.42 -6.87 -1.45
N THR A 160 0.91 -7.12 -2.67
CA THR A 160 0.26 -8.03 -3.64
C THR A 160 0.29 -9.50 -3.21
N PHE A 161 1.34 -9.93 -2.50
CA PHE A 161 1.40 -11.25 -1.89
C PHE A 161 0.36 -11.39 -0.78
N ALA A 162 0.28 -10.38 0.10
CA ALA A 162 -0.63 -10.36 1.23
C ALA A 162 -2.11 -10.41 0.84
N GLU A 163 -2.50 -9.76 -0.27
CA GLU A 163 -3.83 -9.87 -0.90
C GLU A 163 -4.32 -11.33 -0.95
N SER A 164 -3.46 -12.21 -1.47
CA SER A 164 -3.78 -13.62 -1.62
C SER A 164 -3.70 -14.37 -0.29
N GLU A 165 -2.86 -13.99 0.66
CA GLU A 165 -2.85 -14.65 1.97
C GLU A 165 -4.11 -14.37 2.81
N VAL A 166 -4.83 -13.29 2.52
CA VAL A 166 -6.01 -12.88 3.31
C VAL A 166 -7.36 -13.09 2.61
N SER A 167 -7.37 -13.33 1.30
CA SER A 167 -8.58 -13.65 0.50
C SER A 167 -8.46 -14.98 -0.24
N ALA A 168 -9.54 -15.46 -0.86
CA ALA A 168 -9.47 -16.62 -1.78
C ALA A 168 -9.08 -16.20 -3.20
N ALA A 169 -9.24 -14.92 -3.52
CA ALA A 169 -8.85 -14.28 -4.76
C ALA A 169 -7.41 -13.70 -4.67
N GLY A 170 -7.16 -12.61 -5.40
CA GLY A 170 -5.94 -11.82 -5.38
C GLY A 170 -5.02 -12.08 -6.56
N ARG A 171 -4.16 -11.12 -6.87
CA ARG A 171 -3.29 -11.15 -8.06
C ARG A 171 -2.30 -12.32 -8.08
N VAL A 172 -2.00 -12.92 -6.93
CA VAL A 172 -1.21 -14.17 -6.89
C VAL A 172 -1.95 -15.38 -7.44
N ARG A 173 -3.28 -15.37 -7.41
CA ARG A 173 -4.12 -16.46 -7.91
C ARG A 173 -4.82 -16.14 -9.23
N ALA A 174 -4.74 -14.89 -9.69
CA ALA A 174 -5.38 -14.44 -10.90
C ALA A 174 -4.86 -15.15 -12.16
N SER A 175 -5.78 -15.68 -12.97
CA SER A 175 -5.43 -16.40 -14.20
C SER A 175 -4.82 -15.51 -15.27
N GLU A 176 -5.18 -14.22 -15.30
CA GLU A 176 -4.60 -13.25 -16.22
C GLU A 176 -3.14 -12.95 -15.87
N GLU A 177 -2.85 -12.74 -14.58
CA GLU A 177 -1.48 -12.54 -14.07
C GLU A 177 -0.59 -13.77 -14.33
N ASP A 178 -1.14 -14.99 -14.12
CA ASP A 178 -0.43 -16.24 -14.43
C ASP A 178 -0.14 -16.38 -15.93
N MET A 179 -1.12 -16.05 -16.78
CA MET A 179 -0.94 -16.06 -18.23
C MET A 179 0.16 -15.10 -18.67
N VAL A 180 0.17 -13.86 -18.15
CA VAL A 180 1.18 -12.84 -18.47
C VAL A 180 2.56 -13.31 -18.06
N LEU A 181 2.73 -13.76 -16.81
CA LEU A 181 4.01 -14.27 -16.32
C LEU A 181 4.52 -15.44 -17.18
N ARG A 182 3.64 -16.39 -17.49
CA ARG A 182 3.99 -17.56 -18.30
C ARG A 182 4.41 -17.17 -19.71
N ALA A 183 3.74 -16.19 -20.32
CA ALA A 183 4.12 -15.68 -21.63
C ALA A 183 5.52 -15.06 -21.62
N GLU A 184 5.84 -14.21 -20.63
CA GLU A 184 7.16 -13.60 -20.46
C GLU A 184 8.27 -14.67 -20.28
N VAL A 185 8.00 -15.73 -19.52
CA VAL A 185 8.93 -16.86 -19.36
C VAL A 185 9.15 -17.60 -20.68
N LEU A 186 8.08 -17.93 -21.40
CA LEU A 186 8.16 -18.66 -22.67
C LEU A 186 8.87 -17.86 -23.77
N GLU A 187 8.74 -16.54 -23.76
CA GLU A 187 9.44 -15.63 -24.68
C GLU A 187 10.88 -15.31 -24.24
N GLY A 188 11.30 -15.76 -23.06
CA GLY A 188 12.63 -15.47 -22.51
C GLY A 188 12.81 -14.00 -22.13
N LYS A 189 11.71 -13.31 -21.78
CA LYS A 189 11.64 -11.88 -21.47
C LYS A 189 11.31 -11.58 -20.00
N LEU A 190 11.28 -12.61 -19.15
CA LEU A 190 11.05 -12.44 -17.71
C LEU A 190 11.99 -11.35 -17.14
N PRO A 191 11.43 -10.29 -16.50
CA PRO A 191 12.23 -9.17 -16.07
C PRO A 191 13.17 -9.57 -14.93
N ARG A 192 14.37 -9.00 -14.95
CA ARG A 192 15.37 -9.19 -13.89
C ARG A 192 15.04 -8.33 -12.68
N ILE A 193 15.52 -8.74 -11.52
CA ILE A 193 15.30 -8.01 -10.25
C ILE A 193 15.83 -6.57 -10.28
N ASP A 194 16.91 -6.29 -11.03
CA ASP A 194 17.42 -4.93 -11.21
C ASP A 194 16.48 -4.06 -12.05
N THR A 195 15.82 -4.65 -13.05
CA THR A 195 14.76 -3.98 -13.82
C THR A 195 13.55 -3.71 -12.93
N LEU A 196 13.13 -4.68 -12.12
CA LEU A 196 11.99 -4.57 -11.22
C LEU A 196 12.23 -3.59 -10.04
N SER A 197 13.49 -3.40 -9.65
CA SER A 197 13.87 -2.43 -8.60
C SER A 197 13.75 -0.97 -9.05
N ASN A 198 13.52 -0.73 -10.34
CA ASN A 198 13.42 0.60 -10.94
C ASN A 198 12.12 0.72 -11.74
N HIS A 199 11.80 1.92 -12.20
CA HIS A 199 10.74 2.11 -13.20
C HIS A 199 11.34 1.90 -14.60
N PRO A 200 11.02 0.79 -15.30
CA PRO A 200 11.54 0.55 -16.64
C PRO A 200 11.06 1.64 -17.61
N LEU A 201 11.97 2.08 -18.48
CA LEU A 201 11.66 3.09 -19.51
C LEU A 201 11.04 2.45 -20.76
N GLU A 202 11.35 1.18 -21.01
CA GLU A 202 10.90 0.40 -22.16
C GLU A 202 9.40 0.11 -22.08
N TRP A 203 8.68 0.30 -23.20
CA TRP A 203 7.28 -0.11 -23.35
C TRP A 203 7.14 -1.61 -23.07
N PRO A 204 6.19 -2.11 -22.25
CA PRO A 204 5.00 -1.46 -21.66
C PRO A 204 5.19 -0.56 -20.48
N ARG A 205 6.38 -0.58 -19.88
CA ARG A 205 6.58 -0.15 -18.50
C ARG A 205 5.69 -0.94 -17.53
N GLY A 206 5.45 -2.22 -17.86
CA GLY A 206 4.43 -3.05 -17.24
C GLY A 206 4.59 -3.19 -15.72
N PHE A 207 3.54 -3.68 -15.06
CA PHE A 207 3.41 -3.81 -13.62
C PHE A 207 4.20 -4.99 -13.02
N GLY A 208 5.37 -5.31 -13.58
CA GLY A 208 6.16 -6.47 -13.17
C GLY A 208 6.56 -6.46 -11.69
N GLN A 209 6.61 -5.28 -11.06
CA GLN A 209 6.83 -5.11 -9.63
C GLN A 209 5.78 -5.83 -8.78
N TYR A 210 4.52 -5.81 -9.22
CA TYR A 210 3.40 -6.48 -8.56
C TYR A 210 3.38 -7.96 -8.95
N THR A 211 3.31 -8.26 -10.25
CA THR A 211 3.18 -9.64 -10.76
C THR A 211 4.38 -10.51 -10.41
N VAL A 212 5.58 -10.09 -10.83
CA VAL A 212 6.80 -10.89 -10.65
C VAL A 212 7.30 -10.77 -9.22
N GLY A 213 7.22 -9.58 -8.61
CA GLY A 213 7.62 -9.36 -7.22
C GLY A 213 6.84 -10.24 -6.24
N SER A 214 5.51 -10.25 -6.33
CA SER A 214 4.66 -11.10 -5.48
C SER A 214 4.88 -12.59 -5.68
N ARG A 215 5.13 -13.04 -6.92
CA ARG A 215 5.47 -14.45 -7.20
C ARG A 215 6.82 -14.84 -6.65
N PHE A 216 7.79 -13.93 -6.70
CA PHE A 216 9.09 -14.17 -6.09
C PHE A 216 8.99 -14.26 -4.56
N LEU A 217 8.15 -13.43 -3.94
CA LEU A 217 7.88 -13.51 -2.51
C LEU A 217 7.08 -14.75 -2.14
N SER A 218 6.11 -15.15 -2.98
CA SER A 218 5.41 -16.43 -2.84
C SER A 218 6.38 -17.61 -2.89
N PHE A 219 7.35 -17.57 -3.81
CA PHE A 219 8.43 -18.57 -3.87
C PHE A 219 9.25 -18.59 -2.58
N ILE A 220 9.66 -17.43 -2.06
CA ILE A 220 10.40 -17.35 -0.79
C ILE A 220 9.58 -17.91 0.37
N GLY A 221 8.29 -17.53 0.48
CA GLY A 221 7.40 -18.02 1.51
C GLY A 221 7.16 -19.54 1.43
N ASN A 222 7.09 -20.10 0.22
CA ASN A 222 6.92 -21.53 0.02
C ASN A 222 8.19 -22.34 0.33
N GLU A 223 9.37 -21.81 -0.04
CA GLU A 223 10.66 -22.51 0.12
C GLU A 223 11.23 -22.36 1.54
N TYR A 224 11.08 -21.17 2.14
CA TYR A 224 11.73 -20.81 3.41
C TYR A 224 10.73 -20.52 4.54
N GLY A 225 9.43 -20.55 4.26
CA GLY A 225 8.36 -20.26 5.21
C GLY A 225 8.03 -18.77 5.30
N LEU A 226 6.82 -18.45 5.80
CA LEU A 226 6.36 -17.07 5.99
C LEU A 226 7.24 -16.26 6.95
N GLY A 227 7.92 -16.93 7.89
CA GLY A 227 8.89 -16.29 8.78
C GLY A 227 10.04 -15.60 8.03
N ALA A 228 10.48 -16.16 6.90
CA ALA A 228 11.52 -15.54 6.09
C ALA A 228 11.07 -14.21 5.46
N LEU A 229 9.80 -14.12 5.05
CA LEU A 229 9.22 -12.87 4.52
C LEU A 229 9.12 -11.81 5.60
N ARG A 230 8.68 -12.20 6.81
CA ARG A 230 8.68 -11.34 7.98
C ARG A 230 10.08 -10.83 8.29
N ASP A 231 11.07 -11.72 8.36
CA ASP A 231 12.44 -11.34 8.71
C ASP A 231 13.09 -10.42 7.64
N LEU A 232 12.63 -10.45 6.38
CA LEU A 232 13.05 -9.49 5.34
C LEU A 232 12.36 -8.12 5.46
N SER A 233 11.22 -8.06 6.17
CA SER A 233 10.46 -6.84 6.43
C SER A 233 10.93 -6.10 7.69
N HIS A 234 11.80 -6.68 8.53
CA HIS A 234 12.29 -6.11 9.80
C HIS A 234 13.79 -5.80 9.73
#